data_AF-A0A532ESZ3-F1
#
_entry.id   AF-A0A532ESZ3-F1
#
_cell.length_a   1.000
_cell.length_b   1.000
_cell.length_c   1.000
_cell.angle_alpha   90.00
_cell.angle_beta   90.00
_cell.angle_gamma   90.00
#
_symmetry.space_group_name_H-M   'P 1'
#
loop_
_entity.id
_entity.type
_entity.pdbx_description
1 polymer ?
#
loop_
_entity_poly.entity_id
_entity_poly.type
_entity_poly.pdbx_seq_one_letter_code
_entity_poly.pdbx_strand_id
1 'polypeptide(L)'
;MSNADSEIQKFALYGENIPGFDDSIQPTLELRSWTTVSSDERTIVLHQIIHNGWLGRTAERHIITTVAHLNYKYLQLCPARNFHSAPQQNDGYGGFDSATRKAAAEDFGRIFMEEEEPLVLRMLSKFAQLLIDADALNRAKKAVNSDERKRYVGAAYKQFDLFANCVNHVFEQFAVNQLLTRSGFIPRQDETIEQELYKPTLQALSDPKWRPVNDILALMFEDFREGRYPETITKAHSAVQCFLQVLVTGKPGTNAKGELAQLIKTGKEAGVIPTSRFIEPFVGNIQSFIASERATNSTAKPSLVPASSSDALLMMNMTLVFLQHCLQAVGK
;
A
#
# COMPACT_ATOMS: atom_id res chain seq x y z
N MET A 1 -50.27 -8.41 -2.28
CA MET A 1 -48.83 -8.50 -1.97
C MET A 1 -48.50 -7.27 -1.15
N SER A 2 -48.33 -7.42 0.17
CA SER A 2 -48.10 -6.31 1.09
C SER A 2 -46.67 -5.79 0.96
N ASN A 3 -46.51 -4.47 0.83
CA ASN A 3 -45.26 -3.71 0.87
C ASN A 3 -44.60 -3.72 2.28
N ALA A 4 -44.44 -4.91 2.87
CA ALA A 4 -43.85 -5.05 4.20
C ALA A 4 -42.32 -4.84 4.23
N ASP A 5 -41.65 -4.87 3.06
CA ASP A 5 -40.20 -4.64 2.97
C ASP A 5 -39.79 -3.15 3.00
N SER A 6 -40.76 -2.22 3.03
CA SER A 6 -40.48 -0.77 3.03
C SER A 6 -40.36 -0.13 4.42
N GLU A 7 -40.61 -0.88 5.50
CA GLU A 7 -40.61 -0.36 6.89
C GLU A 7 -39.45 -0.84 7.76
N ILE A 8 -38.54 -1.68 7.25
CA ILE A 8 -37.32 -2.00 7.98
C ILE A 8 -36.35 -0.83 7.80
N GLN A 9 -36.34 0.10 8.74
CA GLN A 9 -35.27 1.09 8.86
C GLN A 9 -33.94 0.33 8.99
N LYS A 10 -33.17 0.28 7.90
CA LYS A 10 -31.77 -0.10 7.97
C LYS A 10 -31.11 0.87 8.94
N PHE A 11 -30.38 0.33 9.91
CA PHE A 11 -29.54 1.12 10.79
C PHE A 11 -28.54 1.88 9.92
N ALA A 12 -28.74 3.19 9.79
CA ALA A 12 -27.80 4.06 9.13
C ALA A 12 -26.61 4.26 10.09
N LEU A 13 -25.40 3.92 9.65
CA LEU A 13 -24.17 4.20 10.39
C LEU A 13 -24.07 5.71 10.65
N TYR A 14 -23.52 6.09 11.79
CA TYR A 14 -23.30 7.49 12.11
C TYR A 14 -22.34 8.10 11.07
N GLY A 15 -22.80 9.10 10.32
CA GLY A 15 -22.06 9.66 9.19
C GLY A 15 -22.41 9.08 7.82
N GLU A 16 -23.19 7.99 7.76
CA GLU A 16 -23.67 7.42 6.50
C GLU A 16 -24.56 8.46 5.79
N ASN A 17 -24.18 8.82 4.57
CA ASN A 17 -24.79 9.88 3.75
C ASN A 17 -24.51 11.32 4.18
N ILE A 18 -23.54 11.55 5.07
CA ILE A 18 -23.01 12.90 5.34
C ILE A 18 -21.80 13.14 4.42
N PRO A 19 -21.90 14.05 3.42
CA PRO A 19 -20.80 14.33 2.50
C PRO A 19 -19.56 14.82 3.28
N GLY A 20 -18.42 14.18 3.05
CA GLY A 20 -17.15 14.51 3.70
C GLY A 20 -17.00 14.05 5.15
N PHE A 21 -17.94 13.24 5.66
CA PHE A 21 -17.77 12.62 6.97
C PHE A 21 -16.63 11.61 6.95
N ASP A 22 -16.54 10.78 5.91
CA ASP A 22 -15.44 9.83 5.72
C ASP A 22 -14.09 10.55 5.58
N ASP A 23 -14.06 11.73 4.96
CA ASP A 23 -12.86 12.57 4.80
C ASP A 23 -12.29 13.05 6.13
N SER A 24 -13.13 13.17 7.17
CA SER A 24 -12.71 13.58 8.52
C SER A 24 -12.05 12.45 9.32
N ILE A 25 -12.15 11.21 8.85
CA ILE A 25 -11.73 9.99 9.57
C ILE A 25 -10.51 9.32 8.92
N GLN A 26 -10.11 9.74 7.72
CA GLN A 26 -9.06 9.09 6.95
C GLN A 26 -7.69 9.78 7.08
N PRO A 27 -6.58 9.01 7.13
CA PRO A 27 -5.22 9.56 7.21
C PRO A 27 -4.79 10.28 5.92
N THR A 28 -3.99 11.33 6.07
CA THR A 28 -3.38 12.10 4.97
C THR A 28 -2.32 11.31 4.18
N LEU A 29 -2.30 11.53 2.86
CA LEU A 29 -1.58 10.84 1.76
C LEU A 29 -0.05 10.75 1.82
N GLU A 30 0.62 11.26 2.85
CA GLU A 30 2.06 11.01 2.94
C GLU A 30 2.23 9.56 3.37
N LEU A 31 2.70 8.70 2.46
CA LEU A 31 3.14 7.37 2.85
C LEU A 31 4.31 7.55 3.82
N ARG A 32 4.03 7.31 5.10
CA ARG A 32 4.94 7.59 6.21
C ARG A 32 5.88 6.42 6.43
N SER A 33 7.13 6.73 6.76
CA SER A 33 7.98 5.76 7.43
C SER A 33 7.39 5.47 8.81
N TRP A 34 7.55 4.26 9.32
CA TRP A 34 7.18 3.93 10.70
C TRP A 34 7.75 4.93 11.71
N THR A 35 8.97 5.42 11.46
CA THR A 35 9.64 6.42 12.31
C THR A 35 8.83 7.71 12.46
N THR A 36 8.06 8.12 11.44
CA THR A 36 7.26 9.36 11.46
C THR A 36 5.82 9.16 11.98
N VAL A 37 5.40 7.92 12.23
CA VAL A 37 4.12 7.62 12.90
C VAL A 37 4.22 8.01 14.37
N SER A 38 3.27 8.80 14.85
CA SER A 38 3.27 9.31 16.24
C SER A 38 3.12 8.18 17.26
N SER A 39 3.55 8.42 18.51
CA SER A 39 3.40 7.44 19.59
C SER A 39 1.95 6.99 19.78
N ASP A 40 0.99 7.92 19.70
CA ASP A 40 -0.43 7.62 19.93
C ASP A 40 -0.97 6.71 18.81
N GLU A 41 -0.62 6.99 17.56
CA GLU A 41 -0.96 6.14 16.42
C GLU A 41 -0.30 4.75 16.55
N ARG A 42 0.98 4.67 16.94
CA ARG A 42 1.64 3.38 17.19
C ARG A 42 0.94 2.57 18.28
N THR A 43 0.41 3.21 19.33
CA THR A 43 -0.38 2.55 20.36
C THR A 43 -1.66 1.96 19.78
N ILE A 44 -2.36 2.71 18.93
CA ILE A 44 -3.58 2.22 18.26
C ILE A 44 -3.25 1.02 17.37
N VAL A 45 -2.18 1.10 16.58
CA VAL A 45 -1.70 -0.02 15.74
C VAL A 45 -1.44 -1.26 16.60
N LEU A 46 -0.67 -1.10 17.69
CA LEU A 46 -0.31 -2.21 18.57
C LEU A 46 -1.56 -2.83 19.21
N HIS A 47 -2.49 -2.01 19.72
CA HIS A 47 -3.75 -2.49 20.27
C HIS A 47 -4.56 -3.25 19.23
N GLN A 48 -4.61 -2.80 17.99
CA GLN A 48 -5.33 -3.50 16.94
C GLN A 48 -4.71 -4.85 16.63
N ILE A 49 -3.38 -4.96 16.60
CA ILE A 49 -2.68 -6.25 16.45
C ILE A 49 -2.97 -7.19 17.64
N ILE A 50 -2.98 -6.65 18.87
CA ILE A 50 -3.31 -7.41 20.09
C ILE A 50 -4.76 -7.91 20.05
N HIS A 51 -5.72 -7.05 19.71
CA HIS A 51 -7.15 -7.38 19.65
C HIS A 51 -7.46 -8.43 18.59
N ASN A 52 -6.70 -8.47 17.50
CA ASN A 52 -6.79 -9.53 16.49
C ASN A 52 -6.13 -10.85 16.94
N GLY A 53 -5.63 -10.93 18.18
CA GLY A 53 -5.13 -12.14 18.82
C GLY A 53 -3.67 -12.49 18.50
N TRP A 54 -2.98 -11.65 17.73
CA TRP A 54 -1.61 -11.94 17.26
C TRP A 54 -0.54 -11.81 18.34
N LEU A 55 -0.83 -11.08 19.42
CA LEU A 55 0.08 -10.90 20.55
C LEU A 55 -0.53 -11.42 21.86
N GLY A 56 -1.49 -12.34 21.77
CA GLY A 56 -2.10 -13.00 22.92
C GLY A 56 -1.29 -14.19 23.45
N ARG A 57 -1.86 -14.93 24.42
CA ARG A 57 -1.20 -16.08 25.08
C ARG A 57 -0.67 -17.15 24.12
N THR A 58 -1.34 -17.34 22.99
CA THR A 58 -0.94 -18.31 21.95
C THR A 58 0.30 -17.87 21.16
N ALA A 59 0.66 -16.58 21.19
CA ALA A 59 1.80 -16.01 20.50
C ALA A 59 3.04 -15.84 21.40
N GLU A 60 2.94 -16.09 22.71
CA GLU A 60 4.02 -15.91 23.69
C GLU A 60 5.35 -16.54 23.24
N ARG A 61 5.29 -17.78 22.73
CA ARG A 61 6.48 -18.48 22.24
C ARG A 61 7.12 -17.77 21.04
N HIS A 62 6.30 -17.23 20.13
CA HIS A 62 6.79 -16.50 18.96
C HIS A 62 7.39 -15.14 19.36
N ILE A 63 6.76 -14.45 20.33
CA ILE A 63 7.28 -13.20 20.91
C ILE A 63 8.65 -13.45 21.53
N ILE A 64 8.77 -14.41 22.44
CA ILE A 64 10.03 -14.75 23.12
C ILE A 64 11.12 -15.13 22.11
N THR A 65 10.79 -15.99 21.14
CA THR A 65 11.76 -16.42 20.12
C THR A 65 12.21 -15.25 19.24
N THR A 66 11.31 -14.30 18.96
CA THR A 66 11.62 -13.08 18.21
C THR A 66 12.58 -12.19 19.01
N VAL A 67 12.23 -11.90 20.26
CA VAL A 67 13.01 -11.07 21.18
C VAL A 67 14.41 -11.67 21.41
N ALA A 68 14.48 -12.97 21.69
CA ALA A 68 15.74 -13.68 21.84
C ALA A 68 16.59 -13.64 20.56
N HIS A 69 15.97 -13.76 19.38
CA HIS A 69 16.68 -13.63 18.11
C HIS A 69 17.26 -12.23 17.91
N LEU A 70 16.49 -11.18 18.21
CA LEU A 70 16.96 -9.80 18.09
C LEU A 70 18.12 -9.53 19.04
N ASN A 71 18.00 -9.97 20.29
CA ASN A 71 19.08 -9.85 21.28
C ASN A 71 20.36 -10.55 20.83
N TYR A 72 20.26 -11.79 20.36
CA TYR A 72 21.44 -12.53 19.89
C TYR A 72 22.09 -11.87 18.66
N LYS A 73 21.28 -11.40 17.72
CA LYS A 73 21.78 -10.85 16.44
C LYS A 73 22.24 -9.40 16.53
N TYR A 74 21.68 -8.64 17.46
CA TYR A 74 21.93 -7.20 17.65
C TYR A 74 22.41 -6.88 19.07
N LEU A 75 23.31 -7.72 19.60
CA LEU A 75 23.86 -7.62 20.96
C LEU A 75 24.36 -6.21 21.31
N GLN A 76 24.95 -5.49 20.36
CA GLN A 76 25.46 -4.13 20.58
C GLN A 76 24.34 -3.10 20.83
N LEU A 77 23.16 -3.30 20.23
CA LEU A 77 21.98 -2.46 20.47
C LEU A 77 21.22 -2.92 21.73
N CYS A 78 21.34 -4.21 22.08
CA CYS A 78 20.65 -4.87 23.18
C CYS A 78 19.15 -4.48 23.22
N PRO A 79 18.41 -4.80 22.14
CA PRO A 79 17.06 -4.28 21.94
C PRO A 79 16.05 -4.80 22.98
N ALA A 80 16.36 -5.89 23.69
CA ALA A 80 15.48 -6.47 24.69
C ALA A 80 16.18 -6.61 26.05
N ARG A 81 16.25 -5.46 26.73
CA ARG A 81 16.93 -5.26 28.02
C ARG A 81 16.23 -5.98 29.16
N ASN A 82 14.91 -6.01 29.15
CA ASN A 82 14.12 -6.68 30.20
C ASN A 82 14.31 -8.20 30.09
N PHE A 83 14.28 -8.73 28.87
CA PHE A 83 14.49 -10.16 28.59
C PHE A 83 15.88 -10.64 29.02
N HIS A 84 16.91 -9.82 28.82
CA HIS A 84 18.27 -10.12 29.31
C HIS A 84 18.38 -10.14 30.84
N SER A 85 17.59 -9.32 31.52
CA SER A 85 17.64 -9.15 32.97
C SER A 85 16.68 -10.08 33.72
N ALA A 86 15.78 -10.75 33.00
CA ALA A 86 14.84 -11.69 33.58
C ALA A 86 15.60 -12.90 34.16
N PRO A 87 15.24 -13.35 35.38
CA PRO A 87 15.80 -14.57 35.93
C PRO A 87 15.46 -15.73 34.99
N GLN A 88 16.44 -16.52 34.59
CA GLN A 88 16.19 -17.75 33.83
C GLN A 88 15.92 -18.87 34.82
N GLN A 89 14.71 -18.94 35.40
CA GLN A 89 14.33 -20.15 36.12
C GLN A 89 13.84 -21.18 35.10
N ASN A 90 14.53 -22.32 35.12
CA ASN A 90 14.23 -23.42 34.23
C ASN A 90 13.01 -24.15 34.82
N ASP A 91 11.81 -23.78 34.39
CA ASP A 91 10.61 -24.56 34.62
C ASP A 91 10.91 -25.93 34.01
N GLY A 92 11.06 -26.99 34.81
CA GLY A 92 11.62 -28.31 34.42
C GLY A 92 10.98 -29.07 33.25
N TYR A 93 10.11 -28.42 32.47
CA TYR A 93 9.44 -28.87 31.26
C TYR A 93 9.84 -28.08 29.99
N GLY A 94 10.95 -27.34 30.00
CA GLY A 94 11.43 -26.60 28.82
C GLY A 94 10.52 -25.42 28.43
N GLY A 95 9.74 -24.93 29.39
CA GLY A 95 8.94 -23.72 29.27
C GLY A 95 9.70 -22.50 29.75
N PHE A 96 9.35 -21.32 29.23
CA PHE A 96 9.83 -20.05 29.77
C PHE A 96 9.03 -19.69 31.02
N ASP A 97 9.69 -19.25 32.07
CA ASP A 97 9.02 -18.80 33.30
C ASP A 97 8.15 -17.55 33.05
N SER A 98 7.23 -17.27 33.98
CA SER A 98 6.31 -16.14 33.84
C SER A 98 7.03 -14.78 33.77
N ALA A 99 8.19 -14.65 34.39
CA ALA A 99 8.96 -13.40 34.40
C ALA A 99 9.58 -13.13 33.02
N THR A 100 10.15 -14.16 32.41
CA THR A 100 10.74 -14.16 31.07
C THR A 100 9.70 -13.86 30.00
N ARG A 101 8.49 -14.43 30.11
CA ARG A 101 7.39 -14.14 29.19
C ARG A 101 6.96 -12.68 29.26
N LYS A 102 6.80 -12.16 30.48
CA LYS A 102 6.42 -10.77 30.71
C LYS A 102 7.48 -9.81 30.17
N ALA A 103 8.75 -10.09 30.47
CA ALA A 103 9.87 -9.31 29.97
C ALA A 103 9.97 -9.29 28.45
N ALA A 104 9.76 -10.44 27.78
CA ALA A 104 9.72 -10.50 26.32
C ALA A 104 8.56 -9.70 25.73
N ALA A 105 7.37 -9.76 26.33
CA ALA A 105 6.21 -8.98 25.86
C ALA A 105 6.43 -7.47 26.07
N GLU A 106 7.00 -7.07 27.21
CA GLU A 106 7.39 -5.68 27.49
C GLU A 106 8.41 -5.18 26.47
N ASP A 107 9.46 -5.95 26.19
CA ASP A 107 10.46 -5.58 25.18
C ASP A 107 9.89 -5.55 23.76
N PHE A 108 9.01 -6.49 23.38
CA PHE A 108 8.35 -6.48 22.08
C PHE A 108 7.50 -5.22 21.90
N GLY A 109 6.69 -4.88 22.91
CA GLY A 109 5.88 -3.66 22.91
C GLY A 109 6.75 -2.41 22.86
N ARG A 110 7.80 -2.35 23.69
CA ARG A 110 8.75 -1.23 23.71
C ARG A 110 9.42 -1.03 22.35
N ILE A 111 9.95 -2.11 21.75
CA ILE A 111 10.57 -2.04 20.41
C ILE A 111 9.57 -1.50 19.40
N PHE A 112 8.34 -2.01 19.41
CA PHE A 112 7.28 -1.56 18.51
C PHE A 112 6.99 -0.06 18.63
N MET A 113 6.95 0.44 19.87
CA MET A 113 6.54 1.81 20.19
C MET A 113 7.66 2.84 20.02
N GLU A 114 8.88 2.50 20.43
CA GLU A 114 9.95 3.47 20.68
C GLU A 114 11.10 3.40 19.67
N GLU A 115 11.28 2.29 18.96
CA GLU A 115 12.44 2.09 18.09
C GLU A 115 12.21 2.60 16.66
N GLU A 116 13.32 2.73 15.94
CA GLU A 116 13.36 3.10 14.53
C GLU A 116 12.82 2.01 13.61
N GLU A 117 12.26 2.41 12.46
CA GLU A 117 11.62 1.54 11.47
C GLU A 117 12.41 0.24 11.16
N PRO A 118 13.73 0.27 10.89
CA PRO A 118 14.46 -0.94 10.52
C PRO A 118 14.42 -2.04 11.61
N LEU A 119 14.46 -1.65 12.89
CA LEU A 119 14.42 -2.60 14.00
C LEU A 119 13.01 -3.14 14.20
N VAL A 120 11.99 -2.28 14.07
CA VAL A 120 10.57 -2.68 14.13
C VAL A 120 10.23 -3.65 13.01
N LEU A 121 10.58 -3.32 11.76
CA LEU A 121 10.33 -4.20 10.61
C LEU A 121 11.10 -5.52 10.73
N ARG A 122 12.32 -5.50 11.30
CA ARG A 122 13.07 -6.73 11.56
C ARG A 122 12.40 -7.59 12.62
N MET A 123 11.89 -6.99 13.69
CA MET A 123 11.12 -7.68 14.72
C MET A 123 9.88 -8.33 14.13
N LEU A 124 9.05 -7.55 13.42
CA LEU A 124 7.83 -8.04 12.77
C LEU A 124 8.12 -9.12 11.71
N SER A 125 9.19 -8.96 10.93
CA SER A 125 9.63 -9.98 9.95
C SER A 125 9.94 -11.30 10.63
N LYS A 126 10.67 -11.24 11.75
CA LYS A 126 11.05 -12.45 12.48
C LYS A 126 9.82 -13.10 13.13
N PHE A 127 8.93 -12.29 13.69
CA PHE A 127 7.67 -12.76 14.23
C PHE A 127 6.82 -13.46 13.16
N ALA A 128 6.64 -12.81 12.00
CA ALA A 128 5.90 -13.37 10.87
C ALA A 128 6.53 -14.68 10.36
N GLN A 129 7.86 -14.75 10.26
CA GLN A 129 8.55 -15.98 9.87
C GLN A 129 8.22 -17.16 10.78
N LEU A 130 8.07 -16.93 12.08
CA LEU A 130 7.74 -17.98 13.05
C LEU A 130 6.29 -18.47 12.93
N LEU A 131 5.41 -17.71 12.26
CA LEU A 131 4.05 -18.13 11.94
C LEU A 131 3.98 -19.08 10.74
N ILE A 132 5.09 -19.30 10.02
CA ILE A 132 5.14 -20.24 8.90
C ILE A 132 5.34 -21.65 9.45
N ASP A 133 4.42 -22.56 9.13
CA ASP A 133 4.53 -23.97 9.51
C ASP A 133 5.62 -24.66 8.68
N ALA A 134 6.76 -24.90 9.34
CA ALA A 134 7.93 -25.52 8.75
C ALA A 134 7.69 -26.96 8.29
N ASP A 135 6.83 -27.71 8.98
CA ASP A 135 6.52 -29.10 8.63
C ASP A 135 5.67 -29.17 7.37
N ALA A 136 4.63 -28.33 7.29
CA ALA A 136 3.82 -28.18 6.09
C ALA A 136 4.68 -27.68 4.91
N LEU A 137 5.59 -26.73 5.14
CA LEU A 137 6.50 -26.24 4.11
C LEU A 137 7.47 -27.34 3.62
N ASN A 138 8.00 -28.15 4.54
CA ASN A 138 8.86 -29.28 4.19
C ASN A 138 8.10 -30.36 3.42
N ARG A 139 6.84 -30.62 3.76
CA ARG A 139 5.96 -31.51 2.97
C ARG A 139 5.70 -30.95 1.58
N ALA A 140 5.48 -29.63 1.44
CA ALA A 140 5.32 -28.98 0.15
C ALA A 140 6.55 -29.15 -0.75
N LYS A 141 7.76 -29.00 -0.19
CA LYS A 141 9.03 -29.19 -0.92
C LYS A 141 9.22 -30.62 -1.42
N LYS A 142 8.71 -31.61 -0.68
CA LYS A 142 8.79 -33.04 -1.01
C LYS A 142 7.64 -33.52 -1.89
N ALA A 143 6.58 -32.72 -2.06
CA ALA A 143 5.43 -33.08 -2.87
C ALA A 143 5.77 -33.11 -4.36
N VAL A 144 5.54 -34.26 -4.99
CA VAL A 144 5.71 -34.47 -6.44
C VAL A 144 4.48 -33.96 -7.19
N ASN A 145 3.29 -34.12 -6.61
CA ASN A 145 2.03 -33.64 -7.17
C ASN A 145 1.83 -32.13 -6.94
N SER A 146 1.45 -31.42 -8.01
CA SER A 146 1.17 -29.98 -8.00
C SER A 146 0.05 -29.57 -7.05
N ASP A 147 -1.04 -30.36 -6.97
CA ASP A 147 -2.19 -30.02 -6.15
C ASP A 147 -1.92 -30.25 -4.66
N GLU A 148 -1.21 -31.34 -4.34
CA GLU A 148 -0.73 -31.56 -2.98
C GLU A 148 0.26 -30.49 -2.55
N ARG A 149 1.17 -30.08 -3.44
CA ARG A 149 2.11 -28.99 -3.18
C ARG A 149 1.35 -27.70 -2.85
N LYS A 150 0.35 -27.32 -3.65
CA LYS A 150 -0.47 -26.13 -3.39
C LYS A 150 -1.18 -26.22 -2.04
N ARG A 151 -1.75 -27.37 -1.70
CA ARG A 151 -2.40 -27.58 -0.40
C ARG A 151 -1.42 -27.42 0.76
N TYR A 152 -0.23 -28.00 0.67
CA TYR A 152 0.79 -27.87 1.72
C TYR A 152 1.36 -26.46 1.82
N VAL A 153 1.53 -25.74 0.70
CA VAL A 153 1.89 -24.31 0.72
C VAL A 153 0.80 -23.49 1.41
N GLY A 154 -0.47 -23.70 1.07
CA GLY A 154 -1.59 -23.02 1.72
C GLY A 154 -1.65 -23.29 3.22
N ALA A 155 -1.41 -24.54 3.64
CA ALA A 155 -1.32 -24.89 5.06
C ALA A 155 -0.11 -24.21 5.75
N ALA A 156 1.06 -24.22 5.09
CA ALA A 156 2.29 -23.65 5.62
C ALA A 156 2.16 -22.15 5.92
N TYR A 157 1.50 -21.41 5.04
CA TYR A 157 1.37 -19.95 5.14
C TYR A 157 0.06 -19.51 5.78
N LYS A 158 -0.84 -20.40 6.22
CA LYS A 158 -2.17 -20.01 6.72
C LYS A 158 -2.12 -18.95 7.83
N GLN A 159 -1.30 -19.15 8.86
CA GLN A 159 -1.17 -18.19 9.96
C GLN A 159 -0.41 -16.94 9.54
N PHE A 160 0.65 -17.10 8.73
CA PHE A 160 1.38 -16.00 8.14
C PHE A 160 0.47 -15.07 7.33
N ASP A 161 -0.35 -15.61 6.43
CA ASP A 161 -1.21 -14.83 5.53
C ASP A 161 -2.28 -14.07 6.31
N LEU A 162 -2.86 -14.69 7.35
CA LEU A 162 -3.81 -14.02 8.25
C LEU A 162 -3.15 -12.86 9.01
N PHE A 163 -1.92 -13.04 9.50
CA PHE A 163 -1.16 -11.98 10.17
C PHE A 163 -0.78 -10.87 9.18
N ALA A 164 -0.29 -11.23 8.00
CA ALA A 164 0.06 -10.27 6.96
C ALA A 164 -1.14 -9.42 6.54
N ASN A 165 -2.32 -10.03 6.38
CA ASN A 165 -3.56 -9.29 6.11
C ASN A 165 -3.89 -8.31 7.23
N CYS A 166 -3.77 -8.73 8.50
CA CYS A 166 -3.99 -7.85 9.64
C CYS A 166 -3.00 -6.68 9.66
N VAL A 167 -1.71 -6.95 9.54
CA VAL A 167 -0.67 -5.90 9.55
C VAL A 167 -0.82 -4.96 8.38
N ASN A 168 -1.05 -5.48 7.17
CA ASN A 168 -1.20 -4.67 5.96
C ASN A 168 -2.44 -3.78 6.03
N HIS A 169 -3.55 -4.28 6.56
CA HIS A 169 -4.75 -3.50 6.78
C HIS A 169 -4.50 -2.35 7.75
N VAL A 170 -3.86 -2.63 8.89
CA VAL A 170 -3.56 -1.57 9.86
C VAL A 170 -2.55 -0.58 9.28
N PHE A 171 -1.49 -1.04 8.61
CA PHE A 171 -0.51 -0.16 7.97
C PHE A 171 -1.15 0.73 6.91
N GLU A 172 -2.15 0.24 6.16
CA GLU A 172 -2.93 1.04 5.24
C GLU A 172 -3.71 2.16 5.95
N GLN A 173 -4.36 1.86 7.07
CA GLN A 173 -5.10 2.85 7.88
C GLN A 173 -4.22 3.94 8.50
N PHE A 174 -2.91 3.73 8.59
CA PHE A 174 -1.96 4.73 9.07
C PHE A 174 -1.03 5.25 7.96
N ALA A 175 -1.31 4.91 6.69
CA ALA A 175 -0.49 5.25 5.53
C ALA A 175 1.00 4.86 5.70
N VAL A 176 1.30 3.74 6.38
CA VAL A 176 2.68 3.27 6.53
C VAL A 176 3.17 2.73 5.18
N ASN A 177 4.34 3.19 4.72
CA ASN A 177 4.94 2.83 3.43
C ASN A 177 5.55 1.42 3.43
N GLN A 178 4.87 0.43 4.00
CA GLN A 178 5.35 -0.93 4.10
C GLN A 178 4.22 -1.92 3.81
N LEU A 179 4.57 -3.03 3.17
CA LEU A 179 3.69 -4.13 2.84
C LEU A 179 4.37 -5.45 3.18
N LEU A 180 3.76 -6.23 4.07
CA LEU A 180 4.21 -7.58 4.39
C LEU A 180 3.74 -8.55 3.31
N THR A 181 4.70 -9.13 2.59
CA THR A 181 4.48 -10.20 1.61
C THR A 181 5.17 -11.48 2.07
N ARG A 182 4.89 -12.62 1.42
CA ARG A 182 5.61 -13.88 1.70
C ARG A 182 7.13 -13.80 1.46
N SER A 183 7.60 -12.80 0.72
CA SER A 183 9.02 -12.52 0.50
C SER A 183 9.65 -11.61 1.56
N GLY A 184 8.82 -10.99 2.40
CA GLY A 184 9.24 -10.00 3.42
C GLY A 184 8.47 -8.69 3.31
N PHE A 185 8.88 -7.71 4.12
CA PHE A 185 8.41 -6.33 3.96
C PHE A 185 9.03 -5.71 2.70
N ILE A 186 8.16 -5.09 1.91
CA ILE A 186 8.55 -4.26 0.77
C ILE A 186 7.90 -2.88 0.91
N PRO A 187 8.55 -1.81 0.46
CA PRO A 187 7.90 -0.50 0.42
C PRO A 187 6.71 -0.53 -0.55
N ARG A 188 5.63 0.19 -0.23
CA ARG A 188 4.49 0.34 -1.15
C ARG A 188 4.85 1.24 -2.32
N GLN A 189 5.66 2.26 -2.05
CA GLN A 189 6.21 3.17 -3.04
C GLN A 189 7.68 3.45 -2.70
N ASP A 190 8.55 3.37 -3.70
CA ASP A 190 9.94 3.76 -3.54
C ASP A 190 10.03 5.28 -3.35
N GLU A 191 10.85 5.73 -2.41
CA GLU A 191 11.05 7.17 -2.15
C GLU A 191 11.58 7.88 -3.40
N THR A 192 12.36 7.19 -4.25
CA THR A 192 12.80 7.72 -5.55
C THR A 192 11.64 8.10 -6.46
N ILE A 193 10.49 7.42 -6.39
CA ILE A 193 9.30 7.79 -7.17
C ILE A 193 8.76 9.14 -6.67
N GLU A 194 8.75 9.40 -5.37
CA GLU A 194 8.32 10.70 -4.88
C GLU A 194 9.30 11.81 -5.30
N GLN A 195 10.59 11.59 -5.08
CA GLN A 195 11.64 12.59 -5.27
C GLN A 195 11.96 12.86 -6.74
N GLU A 196 12.04 11.82 -7.58
CA GLU A 196 12.46 11.93 -8.97
C GLU A 196 11.28 12.04 -9.96
N LEU A 197 10.07 11.62 -9.55
CA LEU A 197 8.89 11.68 -10.40
C LEU A 197 7.86 12.70 -9.90
N TYR A 198 7.29 12.53 -8.71
CA TYR A 198 6.15 13.35 -8.27
C TYR A 198 6.53 14.82 -8.11
N LYS A 199 7.54 15.11 -7.28
CA LYS A 199 7.98 16.48 -7.00
C LYS A 199 8.33 17.28 -8.27
N PRO A 200 9.23 16.81 -9.16
CA PRO A 200 9.58 17.57 -10.36
C PRO A 200 8.42 17.70 -11.36
N THR A 201 7.57 16.68 -11.49
CA THR A 201 6.42 16.74 -12.40
C THR A 201 5.38 17.74 -11.94
N LEU A 202 5.00 17.69 -10.66
CA LEU A 202 4.05 18.65 -10.08
C LEU A 202 4.61 20.07 -10.06
N GLN A 203 5.93 20.23 -9.84
CA GLN A 203 6.58 21.52 -9.95
C GLN A 203 6.51 22.08 -11.38
N ALA A 204 6.78 21.27 -12.41
CA ALA A 204 6.65 21.68 -13.81
C ALA A 204 5.19 22.01 -14.17
N LEU A 205 4.23 21.30 -13.59
CA LEU A 205 2.81 21.55 -13.75
C LEU A 205 2.31 22.77 -12.95
N SER A 206 3.13 23.39 -12.09
CA SER A 206 2.71 24.60 -11.35
C SER A 206 2.54 25.85 -12.23
N ASP A 207 3.04 25.84 -13.48
CA ASP A 207 2.81 26.90 -14.46
C ASP A 207 1.30 27.12 -14.69
N PRO A 208 0.78 28.37 -14.65
CA PRO A 208 -0.64 28.67 -14.82
C PRO A 208 -1.31 28.04 -16.04
N LYS A 209 -0.56 27.76 -17.12
CA LYS A 209 -1.11 27.08 -18.32
C LYS A 209 -1.62 25.67 -18.01
N TRP A 210 -1.06 25.01 -17.01
CA TRP A 210 -1.39 23.64 -16.60
C TRP A 210 -2.44 23.58 -15.49
N ARG A 211 -2.97 24.73 -15.03
CA ARG A 211 -3.98 24.77 -13.97
C ARG A 211 -5.14 23.78 -14.17
N PRO A 212 -5.75 23.62 -15.36
CA PRO A 212 -6.81 22.62 -15.56
C PRO A 212 -6.35 21.18 -15.33
N VAL A 213 -5.09 20.87 -15.60
CA VAL A 213 -4.50 19.54 -15.35
C VAL A 213 -4.29 19.35 -13.85
N ASN A 214 -3.76 20.37 -13.16
CA ASN A 214 -3.58 20.33 -11.70
C ASN A 214 -4.89 20.15 -10.95
N ASP A 215 -5.96 20.83 -11.38
CA ASP A 215 -7.27 20.71 -10.75
C ASP A 215 -7.77 19.25 -10.82
N ILE A 216 -7.56 18.56 -11.94
CA ILE A 216 -7.91 17.13 -12.10
C ILE A 216 -6.98 16.24 -11.27
N LEU A 217 -5.67 16.49 -11.27
CA LEU A 217 -4.71 15.73 -10.47
C LEU A 217 -4.98 15.86 -8.97
N ALA A 218 -5.35 17.05 -8.50
CA ALA A 218 -5.73 17.27 -7.10
C ALA A 218 -6.92 16.39 -6.70
N LEU A 219 -7.96 16.35 -7.54
CA LEU A 219 -9.12 15.48 -7.34
C LEU A 219 -8.77 13.98 -7.46
N MET A 220 -7.82 13.63 -8.34
CA MET A 220 -7.32 12.25 -8.46
C MET A 220 -6.61 11.81 -7.17
N PHE A 221 -5.73 12.65 -6.62
CA PHE A 221 -5.08 12.39 -5.34
C PHE A 221 -6.11 12.31 -4.20
N GLU A 222 -7.14 13.14 -4.24
CA GLU A 222 -8.25 13.10 -3.29
C GLU A 222 -9.02 11.79 -3.34
N ASP A 223 -9.45 11.34 -4.53
CA ASP A 223 -10.09 10.03 -4.67
C ASP A 223 -9.22 8.88 -4.17
N PHE A 224 -7.91 8.95 -4.42
CA PHE A 224 -6.99 7.92 -3.96
C PHE A 224 -6.92 7.89 -2.43
N ARG A 225 -6.90 9.06 -1.78
CA ARG A 225 -6.97 9.16 -0.31
C ARG A 225 -8.23 8.48 0.19
N GLU A 226 -9.36 8.80 -0.42
CA GLU A 226 -10.68 8.34 0.00
C GLU A 226 -10.96 6.85 -0.27
N GLY A 227 -10.01 6.11 -0.85
CA GLY A 227 -10.22 4.72 -1.26
C GLY A 227 -11.12 4.57 -2.49
N ARG A 228 -11.43 5.67 -3.18
CA ARG A 228 -12.19 5.71 -4.44
C ARG A 228 -11.26 5.37 -5.61
N TYR A 229 -10.74 4.15 -5.58
CA TYR A 229 -9.73 3.67 -6.54
C TYR A 229 -10.24 3.68 -8.01
N PRO A 230 -11.49 3.27 -8.31
CA PRO A 230 -12.02 3.38 -9.67
C PRO A 230 -12.13 4.83 -10.18
N GLU A 231 -12.46 5.77 -9.30
CA GLU A 231 -12.54 7.20 -9.58
C GLU A 231 -11.14 7.78 -9.81
N THR A 232 -10.17 7.35 -9.00
CA THR A 232 -8.74 7.68 -9.19
C THR A 232 -8.29 7.33 -10.61
N ILE A 233 -8.58 6.10 -11.08
CA ILE A 233 -8.23 5.65 -12.44
C ILE A 233 -8.93 6.51 -13.51
N THR A 234 -10.19 6.88 -13.27
CA THR A 234 -10.98 7.73 -14.17
C THR A 234 -10.38 9.14 -14.27
N LYS A 235 -10.01 9.74 -13.14
CA LYS A 235 -9.41 11.08 -13.08
C LYS A 235 -7.98 11.08 -13.61
N ALA A 236 -7.21 10.02 -13.40
CA ALA A 236 -5.88 9.83 -13.99
C ALA A 236 -5.94 9.88 -15.53
N HIS A 237 -6.85 9.10 -16.14
CA HIS A 237 -7.07 9.18 -17.58
C HIS A 237 -7.50 10.59 -18.02
N SER A 238 -8.40 11.23 -17.27
CA SER A 238 -8.89 12.58 -17.58
C SER A 238 -7.76 13.62 -17.51
N ALA A 239 -6.83 13.49 -16.57
CA ALA A 239 -5.65 14.35 -16.45
C ALA A 239 -4.73 14.21 -17.67
N VAL A 240 -4.44 12.97 -18.10
CA VAL A 240 -3.64 12.74 -19.32
C VAL A 240 -4.31 13.33 -20.56
N GLN A 241 -5.62 13.15 -20.69
CA GLN A 241 -6.37 13.70 -21.81
C GLN A 241 -6.35 15.23 -21.81
N CYS A 242 -6.60 15.87 -20.66
CA CYS A 242 -6.55 17.32 -20.51
C CYS A 242 -5.14 17.85 -20.80
N PHE A 243 -4.11 17.20 -20.27
CA PHE A 243 -2.72 17.53 -20.52
C PHE A 243 -2.39 17.51 -22.01
N LEU A 244 -2.76 16.45 -22.72
CA LEU A 244 -2.51 16.33 -24.16
C LEU A 244 -3.28 17.39 -24.97
N GLN A 245 -4.51 17.74 -24.56
CA GLN A 245 -5.26 18.82 -25.21
C GLN A 245 -4.54 20.16 -25.05
N VAL A 246 -4.10 20.49 -23.84
CA VAL A 246 -3.32 21.71 -23.57
C VAL A 246 -2.00 21.70 -24.33
N LEU A 247 -1.31 20.56 -24.37
CA LEU A 247 -0.02 20.40 -25.06
C LEU A 247 -0.14 20.57 -26.58
N VAL A 248 -1.16 19.99 -27.20
CA VAL A 248 -1.34 19.99 -28.67
C VAL A 248 -2.05 21.25 -29.17
N THR A 249 -3.05 21.74 -28.43
CA THR A 249 -3.95 22.82 -28.91
C THR A 249 -3.78 24.13 -28.15
N GLY A 250 -3.00 24.15 -27.07
CA GLY A 250 -2.80 25.32 -26.20
C GLY A 250 -3.99 25.65 -25.30
N LYS A 251 -5.08 24.87 -25.33
CA LYS A 251 -6.30 25.12 -24.55
C LYS A 251 -6.87 23.81 -23.98
N PRO A 252 -7.51 23.86 -22.80
CA PRO A 252 -8.30 22.72 -22.34
C PRO A 252 -9.50 22.52 -23.28
N GLY A 253 -9.73 21.29 -23.73
CA GLY A 253 -10.89 20.95 -24.55
C GLY A 253 -12.15 20.84 -23.69
N THR A 254 -13.30 21.29 -24.20
CA THR A 254 -14.60 21.20 -23.51
C THR A 254 -15.30 19.86 -23.70
N ASN A 255 -14.78 18.99 -24.57
CA ASN A 255 -15.40 17.72 -24.91
C ASN A 255 -14.39 16.57 -24.90
N ALA A 256 -14.79 15.45 -24.29
CA ALA A 256 -14.11 14.16 -24.31
C ALA A 256 -14.10 13.48 -25.71
N LYS A 257 -14.16 14.26 -26.80
CA LYS A 257 -14.16 13.75 -28.18
C LYS A 257 -12.79 13.98 -28.82
N GLY A 258 -11.91 13.05 -28.48
CA GLY A 258 -10.64 12.77 -29.12
C GLY A 258 -10.18 11.49 -28.44
N GLU A 259 -10.14 10.37 -29.17
CA GLU A 259 -9.54 9.16 -28.62
C GLU A 259 -8.12 9.54 -28.18
N LEU A 260 -7.72 9.13 -26.98
CA LEU A 260 -6.37 9.39 -26.45
C LEU A 260 -5.28 9.11 -27.51
N ALA A 261 -5.52 8.08 -28.33
CA ALA A 261 -4.75 7.72 -29.51
C ALA A 261 -4.56 8.87 -30.52
N GLN A 262 -5.61 9.60 -30.85
CA GLN A 262 -5.57 10.71 -31.79
C GLN A 262 -4.77 11.89 -31.23
N LEU A 263 -4.99 12.25 -29.96
CA LEU A 263 -4.23 13.32 -29.30
C LEU A 263 -2.73 12.98 -29.24
N ILE A 264 -2.40 11.73 -28.92
CA ILE A 264 -1.01 11.24 -28.93
C ILE A 264 -0.45 11.32 -30.36
N LYS A 265 -1.17 10.81 -31.36
CA LYS A 265 -0.73 10.87 -32.76
C LYS A 265 -0.43 12.31 -33.20
N THR A 266 -1.36 13.24 -32.96
CA THR A 266 -1.18 14.64 -33.31
C THR A 266 -0.02 15.27 -32.54
N GLY A 267 0.15 14.94 -31.25
CA GLY A 267 1.29 15.42 -30.46
C GLY A 267 2.64 14.92 -30.96
N LYS A 268 2.70 13.68 -31.47
CA LYS A 268 3.90 13.11 -32.11
C LYS A 268 4.21 13.83 -33.43
N GLU A 269 3.20 14.01 -34.29
CA GLU A 269 3.33 14.69 -35.59
C GLU A 269 3.74 16.16 -35.42
N ALA A 270 3.24 16.84 -34.39
CA ALA A 270 3.61 18.21 -34.04
C ALA A 270 4.97 18.33 -33.32
N GLY A 271 5.63 17.21 -32.99
CA GLY A 271 6.93 17.20 -32.30
C GLY A 271 6.88 17.59 -30.81
N VAL A 272 5.69 17.81 -30.24
CA VAL A 272 5.51 18.17 -28.82
C VAL A 272 5.56 16.94 -27.90
N ILE A 273 5.35 15.73 -28.45
CA ILE A 273 5.61 14.47 -27.77
C ILE A 273 6.92 13.88 -28.32
N PRO A 274 7.94 13.66 -27.48
CA PRO A 274 9.21 13.12 -27.93
C PRO A 274 9.04 11.70 -28.42
N THR A 275 9.47 11.47 -29.65
CA THR A 275 9.48 10.14 -30.25
C THR A 275 10.87 9.81 -30.75
N SER A 276 11.27 8.58 -30.50
CA SER A 276 12.48 7.97 -31.05
C SER A 276 12.20 6.49 -31.23
N ARG A 277 13.05 5.77 -31.98
CA ARG A 277 12.88 4.31 -32.17
C ARG A 277 12.77 3.55 -30.83
N PHE A 278 13.35 4.10 -29.76
CA PHE A 278 13.37 3.49 -28.44
C PHE A 278 12.19 3.93 -27.55
N ILE A 279 11.65 5.13 -27.79
CA ILE A 279 10.58 5.73 -26.99
C ILE A 279 9.19 5.41 -27.54
N GLU A 280 9.09 5.16 -28.85
CA GLU A 280 7.83 4.86 -29.52
C GLU A 280 7.08 3.64 -28.91
N PRO A 281 7.75 2.51 -28.61
CA PRO A 281 7.09 1.38 -27.95
C PRO A 281 6.61 1.71 -26.54
N PHE A 282 7.37 2.53 -25.81
CA PHE A 282 7.02 2.96 -24.46
C PHE A 282 5.74 3.81 -24.45
N VAL A 283 5.65 4.82 -25.33
CA VAL A 283 4.45 5.65 -25.45
C VAL A 283 3.23 4.80 -25.86
N GLY A 284 3.41 3.85 -26.79
CA GLY A 284 2.35 2.92 -27.19
C GLY A 284 1.87 2.02 -26.04
N ASN A 285 2.79 1.52 -25.21
CA ASN A 285 2.48 0.69 -24.05
C ASN A 285 1.72 1.49 -22.98
N ILE A 286 2.16 2.72 -22.68
CA ILE A 286 1.47 3.61 -21.72
C ILE A 286 0.05 3.91 -22.20
N GLN A 287 -0.12 4.29 -23.47
CA GLN A 287 -1.42 4.55 -24.05
C GLN A 287 -2.35 3.34 -23.91
N SER A 288 -1.85 2.16 -24.26
CA SER A 288 -2.62 0.92 -24.21
C SER A 288 -2.99 0.55 -22.77
N PHE A 289 -2.05 0.71 -21.84
CA PHE A 289 -2.27 0.49 -20.42
C PHE A 289 -3.34 1.43 -19.85
N ILE A 290 -3.20 2.74 -20.03
CA ILE A 290 -4.17 3.76 -19.56
C ILE A 290 -5.57 3.50 -20.11
N ALA A 291 -5.67 3.15 -21.40
CA ALA A 291 -6.94 2.82 -22.04
C ALA A 291 -7.55 1.53 -21.50
N SER A 292 -6.72 0.51 -21.27
CA SER A 292 -7.13 -0.79 -20.70
C SER A 292 -7.63 -0.62 -19.27
N GLU A 293 -6.85 0.02 -18.39
CA GLU A 293 -7.22 0.27 -16.99
C GLU A 293 -8.52 1.07 -16.88
N ARG A 294 -8.71 2.09 -17.73
CA ARG A 294 -9.98 2.79 -17.79
C ARG A 294 -11.14 1.87 -18.21
N ALA A 295 -10.92 0.96 -19.14
CA ALA A 295 -11.96 0.07 -19.62
C ALA A 295 -12.37 -1.00 -18.59
N THR A 296 -11.44 -1.46 -17.76
CA THR A 296 -11.64 -2.60 -16.87
C THR A 296 -11.87 -2.23 -15.41
N ASN A 297 -11.23 -1.16 -14.91
CA ASN A 297 -11.09 -0.89 -13.48
C ASN A 297 -11.60 0.51 -13.07
N SER A 298 -12.24 1.25 -13.96
CA SER A 298 -12.71 2.63 -13.70
C SER A 298 -14.23 2.74 -13.57
N THR A 299 -14.74 3.90 -13.15
CA THR A 299 -16.20 4.17 -13.12
C THR A 299 -16.80 4.51 -14.47
N ALA A 300 -15.99 4.65 -15.53
CA ALA A 300 -16.49 4.94 -16.87
C ALA A 300 -17.37 3.82 -17.45
N LYS A 301 -17.24 2.59 -16.93
CA LYS A 301 -18.07 1.41 -17.24
C LYS A 301 -18.20 0.55 -15.97
N PRO A 302 -19.27 -0.26 -15.81
CA PRO A 302 -19.34 -1.21 -14.70
C PRO A 302 -18.15 -2.18 -14.76
N SER A 303 -17.30 -2.21 -13.73
CA SER A 303 -16.20 -3.17 -13.66
C SER A 303 -16.69 -4.52 -13.12
N LEU A 304 -16.05 -5.59 -13.58
CA LEU A 304 -16.27 -6.95 -13.07
C LEU A 304 -15.49 -7.21 -11.76
N VAL A 305 -14.43 -6.43 -11.52
CA VAL A 305 -13.56 -6.51 -10.35
C VAL A 305 -13.38 -5.09 -9.79
N PRO A 306 -13.56 -4.87 -8.47
CA PRO A 306 -13.29 -3.57 -7.87
C PRO A 306 -11.79 -3.27 -7.96
N ALA A 307 -11.45 -2.05 -8.37
CA ALA A 307 -10.05 -1.62 -8.43
C ALA A 307 -9.43 -1.62 -7.03
N SER A 308 -8.19 -2.09 -6.92
CA SER A 308 -7.43 -2.06 -5.67
C SER A 308 -6.60 -0.78 -5.53
N SER A 309 -6.09 -0.53 -4.32
CA SER A 309 -5.12 0.55 -4.06
C SER A 309 -3.87 0.41 -4.93
N SER A 310 -3.41 -0.82 -5.17
CA SER A 310 -2.27 -1.09 -6.04
C SER A 310 -2.54 -0.70 -7.50
N ASP A 311 -3.75 -0.96 -8.01
CA ASP A 311 -4.12 -0.64 -9.39
C ASP A 311 -4.17 0.88 -9.59
N ALA A 312 -4.81 1.58 -8.65
CA ALA A 312 -4.90 3.04 -8.67
C ALA A 312 -3.53 3.70 -8.50
N LEU A 313 -2.68 3.19 -7.60
CA LEU A 313 -1.32 3.71 -7.39
C LEU A 313 -0.45 3.53 -8.65
N LEU A 314 -0.52 2.35 -9.28
CA LEU A 314 0.17 2.10 -10.54
C LEU A 314 -0.31 3.07 -11.61
N MET A 315 -1.63 3.28 -11.73
CA MET A 315 -2.21 4.21 -12.69
C MET A 315 -1.74 5.65 -12.48
N MET A 316 -1.68 6.11 -11.22
CA MET A 316 -1.14 7.43 -10.87
C MET A 316 0.33 7.56 -11.26
N ASN A 317 1.15 6.57 -10.93
CA ASN A 317 2.57 6.54 -11.27
C ASN A 317 2.79 6.58 -12.79
N MET A 318 2.08 5.73 -13.55
CA MET A 318 2.18 5.68 -15.00
C MET A 318 1.72 6.98 -15.66
N THR A 319 0.67 7.61 -15.11
CA THR A 319 0.21 8.94 -15.54
C THR A 319 1.30 9.98 -15.35
N LEU A 320 1.86 10.10 -14.16
CA LEU A 320 2.90 11.08 -13.88
C LEU A 320 4.17 10.83 -14.71
N VAL A 321 4.57 9.58 -14.91
CA VAL A 321 5.72 9.23 -15.76
C VAL A 321 5.50 9.74 -17.18
N PHE A 322 4.29 9.55 -17.71
CA PHE A 322 3.94 10.04 -19.04
C PHE A 322 3.99 11.57 -19.12
N LEU A 323 3.39 12.26 -18.14
CA LEU A 323 3.42 13.73 -18.07
C LEU A 323 4.85 14.25 -18.00
N GLN A 324 5.68 13.66 -17.15
CA GLN A 324 7.08 14.02 -16.98
C GLN A 324 7.87 13.85 -18.28
N HIS A 325 7.71 12.70 -18.95
CA HIS A 325 8.37 12.41 -20.24
C HIS A 325 8.06 13.49 -21.29
N CYS A 326 6.80 13.90 -21.38
CA CYS A 326 6.41 14.98 -22.29
C CYS A 326 6.97 16.35 -21.87
N LEU A 327 6.92 16.69 -20.57
CA LEU A 327 7.38 17.97 -20.05
C LEU A 327 8.89 18.16 -20.17
N GLN A 328 9.68 17.11 -19.97
CA GLN A 328 11.14 17.16 -20.08
C GLN A 328 11.66 17.54 -21.46
N ALA A 329 10.83 17.40 -22.50
CA ALA A 329 11.21 17.76 -23.86
C ALA A 329 10.70 19.13 -24.32
N VAL A 330 9.67 19.67 -23.69
CA VAL A 330 9.20 21.04 -23.96
C VAL A 330 10.18 22.09 -23.40
N GLY A 331 11.04 21.70 -22.46
CA GLY A 331 12.11 22.53 -21.90
C GLY A 331 13.44 22.52 -22.66
N LYS A 332 13.52 21.88 -23.84
CA LYS A 332 14.68 21.90 -24.74
C LYS A 332 14.33 22.58 -26.06
#